data_AF-N6YU88-F1
#
_entry.id   AF-N6YU88-F1
#
_cell.length_a   1.000
_cell.length_b   1.000
_cell.length_c   1.000
_cell.angle_alpha   90.00
_cell.angle_beta   90.00
_cell.angle_gamma   90.00
#
_symmetry.space_group_name_H-M   'P 1'
#
loop_
_entity.id
_entity.type
_entity.pdbx_description
1 polymer ?
#
loop_
_entity_poly.entity_id
_entity_poly.type
_entity_poly.pdbx_seq_one_letter_code
_entity_poly.pdbx_strand_id
1 'polypeptide(L)'
;MIEPLPDESSSVMLTLPTLAALLERYEAMAEAARANDWERLSALEREAAALREAARGNTWGAMDDAAALARLPPADAAELREGIARLLALDAEIRSHTDPFLSSVRKLLSAGRQERALRDAYGASSR
;
A
#
# COMPACT_ATOMS: atom_id res chain seq x y z
N MET A 1 39.54 1.84 28.90
CA MET A 1 38.39 1.07 28.40
C MET A 1 37.51 2.04 27.67
N ILE A 2 37.62 2.09 26.34
CA ILE A 2 36.78 2.96 25.51
C ILE A 2 35.49 2.16 25.31
N GLU A 3 34.42 2.65 25.91
CA GLU A 3 33.06 2.17 25.67
C GLU A 3 32.76 2.32 24.17
N PRO A 4 32.41 1.25 23.45
CA PRO A 4 32.11 1.38 22.03
C PRO A 4 30.88 2.26 21.87
N LEU A 5 31.01 3.30 21.03
CA LEU A 5 29.89 4.14 20.60
C LEU A 5 28.72 3.25 20.14
N PRO A 6 27.46 3.65 20.40
CA PRO A 6 26.31 2.98 19.83
C PRO A 6 26.47 2.94 18.30
N ASP A 7 26.16 1.78 17.73
CA ASP A 7 26.24 1.50 16.30
C ASP A 7 25.35 2.48 15.51
N GLU A 8 25.96 3.53 14.98
CA GLU A 8 25.37 4.52 14.07
C GLU A 8 25.00 3.91 12.69
N SER A 9 25.11 2.58 12.52
CA SER A 9 24.60 1.88 11.33
C SER A 9 23.07 1.82 11.27
N SER A 10 22.37 2.29 12.31
CA SER A 10 20.90 2.34 12.37
C SER A 10 20.31 3.63 11.78
N SER A 11 20.99 4.27 10.82
CA SER A 11 20.40 5.36 10.03
C SER A 11 19.43 4.79 8.98
N VAL A 12 18.22 4.57 9.47
CA VAL A 12 16.91 4.58 8.80
C VAL A 12 16.94 4.48 7.27
N MET A 13 16.90 3.23 6.81
CA MET A 13 16.50 2.80 5.48
C MET A 13 15.23 1.96 5.63
N LEU A 14 14.55 1.56 4.55
CA LEU A 14 13.51 0.54 4.61
C LEU A 14 14.12 -0.74 5.21
N THR A 15 13.92 -0.96 6.51
CA THR A 15 14.62 -2.02 7.24
C THR A 15 13.96 -3.38 6.96
N LEU A 16 14.73 -4.47 7.03
CA LEU A 16 14.19 -5.84 6.93
C LEU A 16 12.97 -6.10 7.84
N PRO A 17 12.95 -5.71 9.13
CA PRO A 17 11.76 -5.90 9.96
C PRO A 17 10.56 -5.03 9.50
N THR A 18 10.79 -3.82 8.99
CA THR A 18 9.72 -3.00 8.40
C THR A 18 9.16 -3.65 7.14
N LEU A 19 10.02 -4.22 6.29
CA LEU A 19 9.60 -4.94 5.09
C LEU A 19 8.80 -6.20 5.42
N ALA A 20 9.23 -6.99 6.40
CA ALA A 20 8.50 -8.15 6.89
C ALA A 20 7.10 -7.76 7.41
N ALA A 21 7.02 -6.71 8.25
CA ALA A 21 5.76 -6.21 8.78
C ALA A 21 4.82 -5.64 7.71
N LEU A 22 5.36 -5.10 6.62
CA LEU A 22 4.59 -4.69 5.44
C LEU A 22 4.10 -5.90 4.65
N LEU A 23 4.95 -6.90 4.41
CA LEU A 23 4.58 -8.12 3.69
C LEU A 23 3.43 -8.85 4.38
N GLU A 24 3.49 -9.05 5.70
CA GLU A 24 2.40 -9.68 6.46
C GLU A 24 1.05 -8.94 6.26
N ARG A 25 1.08 -7.60 6.24
CA ARG A 25 -0.12 -6.78 6.02
C ARG A 25 -0.62 -6.89 4.59
N TYR A 26 0.27 -6.90 3.61
CA TYR A 26 -0.12 -7.06 2.21
C TYR A 26 -0.66 -8.45 1.91
N GLU A 27 -0.13 -9.50 2.54
CA GLU A 27 -0.70 -10.85 2.47
C GLU A 27 -2.10 -10.87 3.07
N ALA A 28 -2.31 -10.27 4.25
CA ALA A 28 -3.64 -10.14 4.84
C ALA A 28 -4.61 -9.32 3.96
N MET A 29 -4.11 -8.28 3.27
CA MET A 29 -4.89 -7.50 2.31
C MET A 29 -5.26 -8.34 1.08
N ALA A 30 -4.35 -9.15 0.55
CA ALA A 30 -4.63 -10.06 -0.56
C ALA A 30 -5.71 -11.08 -0.19
N GLU A 31 -5.63 -11.67 1.00
CA GLU A 31 -6.69 -12.57 1.52
C GLU A 31 -8.03 -11.85 1.66
N ALA A 32 -8.05 -10.64 2.24
CA ALA A 32 -9.27 -9.83 2.34
C ALA A 32 -9.86 -9.49 0.96
N ALA A 33 -9.01 -9.17 -0.02
CA ALA A 33 -9.43 -8.89 -1.39
C ALA A 33 -10.03 -10.14 -2.08
N ARG A 34 -9.42 -11.32 -1.91
CA ARG A 34 -9.97 -12.59 -2.41
C ARG A 34 -11.32 -12.93 -1.76
N ALA A 35 -11.45 -12.67 -0.46
CA ALA A 35 -12.69 -12.88 0.29
C ALA A 35 -13.77 -11.82 0.02
N ASN A 36 -13.47 -10.76 -0.75
CA ASN A 36 -14.31 -9.57 -0.93
C ASN A 36 -14.67 -8.87 0.41
N ASP A 37 -13.80 -8.99 1.42
CA ASP A 37 -13.95 -8.34 2.72
C ASP A 37 -13.40 -6.91 2.66
N TRP A 38 -14.21 -6.01 2.10
CA TRP A 38 -13.80 -4.63 1.81
C TRP A 38 -13.55 -3.79 3.06
N GLU A 39 -14.27 -4.07 4.16
CA GLU A 39 -14.07 -3.38 5.44
C GLU A 39 -12.71 -3.72 6.01
N ARG A 40 -12.39 -5.01 6.09
CA ARG A 40 -11.08 -5.48 6.55
C ARG A 40 -9.95 -5.00 5.64
N LEU A 41 -10.16 -5.02 4.32
CA LEU A 41 -9.20 -4.50 3.36
C LEU A 41 -8.89 -3.01 3.61
N SER A 42 -9.92 -2.21 3.90
CA SER A 42 -9.75 -0.78 4.18
C SER A 42 -9.04 -0.49 5.50
N ALA A 43 -9.27 -1.32 6.53
CA ALA A 43 -8.57 -1.18 7.81
C ALA A 43 -7.07 -1.50 7.67
N LEU A 44 -6.76 -2.61 6.99
CA LEU A 44 -5.38 -3.02 6.72
C LEU A 44 -4.63 -2.02 5.85
N GLU A 45 -5.30 -1.38 4.88
CA GLU A 45 -4.71 -0.33 4.05
C GLU A 45 -4.27 0.87 4.88
N ARG A 46 -5.09 1.31 5.85
CA ARG A 46 -4.74 2.40 6.77
C ARG A 46 -3.57 2.04 7.68
N GLU A 47 -3.54 0.81 8.19
CA GLU A 47 -2.41 0.33 9.00
C GLU A 47 -1.11 0.28 8.20
N ALA A 48 -1.17 -0.22 6.95
CA ALA A 48 -0.02 -0.24 6.06
C ALA A 48 0.43 1.18 5.70
N ALA A 49 -0.50 2.12 5.46
CA ALA A 49 -0.20 3.52 5.23
C ALA A 49 0.50 4.18 6.43
N ALA A 50 0.01 3.94 7.65
CA ALA A 50 0.63 4.43 8.87
C ALA A 50 2.06 3.87 9.04
N LEU A 51 2.27 2.59 8.72
CA LEU A 51 3.60 1.96 8.79
C LEU A 51 4.56 2.54 7.75
N ARG A 52 4.08 2.82 6.52
CA ARG A 52 4.88 3.49 5.49
C ARG A 52 5.23 4.92 5.89
N GLU A 53 4.28 5.68 6.42
CA GLU A 53 4.53 7.06 6.87
C GLU A 53 5.46 7.11 8.08
N ALA A 54 5.38 6.15 9.00
CA ALA A 54 6.35 6.02 10.09
C ALA A 54 7.77 5.71 9.56
N ALA A 55 7.89 4.85 8.54
CA ALA A 55 9.17 4.56 7.90
C ALA A 55 9.74 5.80 7.19
N ARG A 56 8.89 6.56 6.48
CA ARG A 56 9.27 7.80 5.78
C ARG A 56 9.62 8.95 6.72
N GLY A 57 8.88 9.13 7.81
CA GLY A 57 9.09 10.21 8.79
C GLY A 57 10.43 10.10 9.51
N ASN A 58 10.97 8.88 9.62
CA ASN A 58 12.30 8.64 10.18
C ASN A 58 13.43 8.82 9.15
N THR A 59 13.11 8.98 7.86
CA THR A 59 14.06 9.20 6.76
C THR A 59 14.35 10.69 6.60
N TRP A 60 14.73 11.39 7.69
CA TRP A 60 15.16 12.79 7.61
C TRP A 60 16.52 12.85 6.90
N GLY A 61 16.48 12.98 5.58
CA GLY A 61 17.65 13.09 4.73
C GLY A 61 17.54 12.12 3.58
N ALA A 62 17.18 12.66 2.41
CA ALA A 62 17.30 11.97 1.12
C ALA A 62 18.78 11.70 0.80
N MET A 63 19.44 10.85 1.59
CA MET A 63 20.72 10.28 1.24
C MET A 63 20.42 9.10 0.32
N ASP A 64 20.53 9.40 -0.98
CA ASP A 64 20.69 8.48 -2.11
C ASP A 64 20.49 6.99 -1.75
N ASP A 65 19.25 6.52 -1.83
CA ASP A 65 18.84 5.15 -1.45
C ASP A 65 19.72 4.09 -2.11
N ALA A 66 20.27 4.39 -3.31
CA ALA A 66 21.21 3.54 -4.02
C ALA A 66 22.58 3.43 -3.30
N ALA A 67 23.09 4.53 -2.75
CA ALA A 67 24.31 4.55 -1.97
C ALA A 67 24.11 3.88 -0.59
N ALA A 68 22.91 3.99 -0.01
CA ALA A 68 22.55 3.28 1.21
C ALA A 68 22.46 1.76 0.97
N LEU A 69 21.84 1.32 -0.13
CA LEU A 69 21.80 -0.09 -0.54
C LEU A 69 23.20 -0.66 -0.82
N ALA A 70 24.10 0.14 -1.39
CA ALA A 70 25.47 -0.28 -1.71
C ALA A 70 26.36 -0.46 -0.47
N ARG A 71 25.98 0.14 0.67
CA ARG A 71 26.66 -0.04 1.97
C ARG A 71 26.17 -1.26 2.73
N LEU A 72 25.02 -1.81 2.34
CA LEU A 72 24.42 -2.96 3.00
C LEU A 72 25.12 -4.27 2.59
N PRO A 73 25.23 -5.26 3.49
CA PRO A 73 25.67 -6.59 3.11
C PRO A 73 24.91 -7.12 1.88
N PRO A 74 25.57 -7.81 0.95
CA PRO A 74 24.93 -8.26 -0.29
C PRO A 74 23.75 -9.21 -0.07
N ALA A 75 23.75 -9.95 1.05
CA ALA A 75 22.65 -10.83 1.46
C ALA A 75 21.41 -10.02 1.82
N ASP A 76 21.53 -9.06 2.74
CA ASP A 76 20.44 -8.20 3.20
C ASP A 76 19.87 -7.34 2.04
N ALA A 77 20.74 -6.88 1.14
CA ALA A 77 20.32 -6.15 -0.05
C ALA A 77 19.52 -7.03 -1.04
N ALA A 78 19.85 -8.33 -1.13
CA ALA A 78 19.10 -9.28 -1.94
C ALA A 78 17.73 -9.56 -1.31
N GLU A 79 17.68 -9.76 0.01
CA GLU A 79 16.44 -10.00 0.76
C GLU A 79 15.49 -8.80 0.66
N LEU A 80 16.00 -7.58 0.77
CA LEU A 80 15.20 -6.37 0.54
C LEU A 80 14.62 -6.31 -0.87
N ARG A 81 15.44 -6.59 -1.90
CA ARG A 81 14.96 -6.60 -3.30
C ARG A 81 13.89 -7.66 -3.52
N GLU A 82 14.07 -8.85 -2.98
CA GLU A 82 13.10 -9.95 -3.09
C GLU A 82 11.79 -9.59 -2.38
N GLY A 83 11.86 -9.05 -1.16
CA GLY A 83 10.67 -8.65 -0.43
C GLY A 83 9.93 -7.49 -1.10
N ILE A 84 10.63 -6.52 -1.69
CA ILE A 84 10.00 -5.45 -2.49
C ILE A 84 9.29 -6.05 -3.72
N ALA A 85 9.92 -6.99 -4.42
CA ALA A 85 9.29 -7.65 -5.57
C ALA A 85 8.02 -8.42 -5.16
N ARG A 86 8.04 -9.11 -4.02
CA ARG A 86 6.88 -9.80 -3.45
C ARG A 86 5.76 -8.82 -3.07
N LEU A 87 6.12 -7.68 -2.47
CA LEU A 87 5.17 -6.61 -2.13
C LEU A 87 4.44 -6.10 -3.38
N LEU A 88 5.17 -5.84 -4.47
CA LEU A 88 4.60 -5.39 -5.74
C LEU A 88 3.69 -6.44 -6.38
N ALA A 89 4.04 -7.73 -6.25
CA ALA A 89 3.20 -8.81 -6.72
C ALA A 89 1.88 -8.90 -5.93
N LEU A 90 1.93 -8.80 -4.60
CA LEU A 90 0.74 -8.76 -3.74
C LEU A 90 -0.14 -7.54 -4.04
N ASP A 91 0.47 -6.38 -4.27
CA ASP A 91 -0.23 -5.16 -4.66
C ASP A 91 -0.96 -5.30 -6.01
N ALA A 92 -0.31 -5.93 -6.99
CA ALA A 92 -0.93 -6.24 -8.28
C ALA A 92 -2.12 -7.22 -8.13
N GLU A 93 -1.98 -8.22 -7.27
CA GLU A 93 -3.05 -9.16 -6.95
C GLU A 93 -4.26 -8.46 -6.32
N ILE A 94 -4.04 -7.61 -5.30
CA ILE A 94 -5.10 -6.83 -4.65
C ILE A 94 -5.86 -5.97 -5.67
N ARG A 95 -5.15 -5.32 -6.61
CA ARG A 95 -5.77 -4.54 -7.68
C ARG A 95 -6.59 -5.38 -8.64
N SER A 96 -6.14 -6.59 -8.96
CA SER A 96 -6.88 -7.51 -9.83
C SER A 96 -8.29 -7.84 -9.28
N HIS A 97 -8.45 -7.82 -7.96
CA HIS A 97 -9.73 -8.04 -7.28
C HIS A 97 -10.54 -6.76 -7.07
N THR A 98 -9.88 -5.66 -6.72
CA THR A 98 -10.56 -4.40 -6.37
C THR A 98 -10.98 -3.58 -7.60
N ASP A 99 -10.18 -3.53 -8.67
CA ASP A 99 -10.45 -2.71 -9.86
C ASP A 99 -11.78 -3.06 -10.57
N PRO A 100 -12.13 -4.34 -10.78
CA PRO A 100 -13.41 -4.71 -11.38
C PRO A 100 -14.61 -4.29 -10.52
N PHE A 101 -14.51 -4.45 -9.20
CA PHE A 101 -15.55 -4.07 -8.26
C PHE A 101 -15.76 -2.56 -8.27
N LEU A 102 -14.69 -1.77 -8.15
CA LEU A 102 -14.74 -0.30 -8.20
C LEU A 102 -15.29 0.20 -9.54
N SER A 103 -14.92 -0.45 -10.65
CA SER A 103 -15.47 -0.13 -11.98
C SER A 103 -16.98 -0.38 -12.05
N SER A 104 -17.45 -1.48 -11.45
CA SER A 104 -18.87 -1.84 -11.38
C SER A 104 -19.67 -0.87 -10.51
N VAL A 105 -19.16 -0.50 -9.33
CA VAL A 105 -19.76 0.51 -8.44
C VAL A 105 -19.84 1.87 -9.14
N ARG A 106 -18.77 2.30 -9.83
CA ARG A 106 -18.75 3.56 -10.58
C ARG A 106 -19.82 3.58 -11.68
N LYS A 107 -19.98 2.47 -12.43
CA LYS A 107 -21.02 2.33 -13.46
C LYS A 107 -22.42 2.44 -12.86
N LEU A 108 -22.69 1.74 -11.76
CA LEU A 108 -23.98 1.77 -11.06
C LEU A 108 -24.33 3.19 -10.59
N LEU A 109 -23.38 3.88 -9.95
CA LEU A 109 -23.57 5.26 -9.48
C LEU A 109 -23.79 6.23 -10.65
N SER A 110 -23.11 6.04 -11.78
CA SER A 110 -23.31 6.85 -12.98
C SER A 110 -24.70 6.64 -13.59
N ALA A 111 -25.14 5.38 -13.72
CA ALA A 111 -26.46 5.04 -14.23
C ALA A 111 -27.58 5.63 -13.36
N GLY A 112 -27.47 5.52 -12.03
CA GLY A 112 -28.46 6.10 -11.12
C GLY A 112 -28.53 7.63 -11.18
N ARG A 113 -27.41 8.33 -11.44
CA ARG A 113 -27.42 9.78 -11.67
C ARG A 113 -28.10 10.14 -12.98
N GLN A 114 -27.84 9.39 -14.05
CA GLN A 114 -28.48 9.58 -15.35
C GLN A 114 -29.99 9.34 -15.27
N GLU A 115 -30.42 8.29 -14.56
CA GLU A 115 -31.85 7.99 -14.38
C GLU A 115 -32.59 9.10 -13.61
N ARG A 116 -31.98 9.65 -12.55
CA ARG A 116 -32.54 10.80 -11.82
C ARG A 116 -32.63 12.04 -12.70
N ALA A 117 -31.57 12.37 -13.43
CA ALA A 117 -31.57 13.51 -14.35
C ALA A 117 -32.63 13.37 -15.46
N LEU A 118 -32.82 12.16 -15.99
CA LEU A 118 -33.86 11.87 -16.99
C LEU A 118 -35.26 12.03 -16.38
N ARG A 119 -35.50 11.50 -15.18
CA ARG A 119 -36.78 11.63 -14.47
C ARG A 119 -37.10 13.09 -14.16
N ASP A 120 -36.11 13.89 -13.78
CA ASP A 120 -36.29 15.32 -13.52
C ASP A 120 -36.63 16.08 -14.81
N ALA A 121 -35.91 15.82 -15.91
CA ALA A 121 -36.15 16.48 -17.20
C ALA A 121 -37.52 16.14 -17.82
N TYR A 122 -37.89 14.85 -17.83
CA TYR A 122 -39.16 14.39 -18.40
C TYR A 122 -40.34 14.58 -17.43
N GLY A 123 -40.12 14.52 -16.12
CA GLY A 123 -41.15 14.80 -15.10
C GLY A 123 -41.48 16.28 -14.95
N ALA A 124 -40.51 17.18 -15.20
CA ALA A 124 -40.77 18.63 -15.26
C ALA A 124 -41.52 19.04 -16.54
N SER A 125 -41.44 18.25 -17.60
CA SER A 125 -42.11 18.51 -18.89
C SER A 125 -43.54 17.93 -18.97
N SER A 126 -43.98 17.19 -17.94
CA SER A 126 -45.30 16.53 -17.87
C SER A 126 -46.28 17.25 -16.93
N ARG A 127 -46.02 18.50 -16.56
CA ARG A 127 -46.87 19.28 -15.65
C ARG A 127 -47.40 20.55 -16.31
#